data_AF-A0A960SKQ1-F1
#
_entry.id   AF-A0A960SKQ1-F1
#
_cell.length_a   1.000
_cell.length_b   1.000
_cell.length_c   1.000
_cell.angle_alpha   90.00
_cell.angle_beta   90.00
_cell.angle_gamma   90.00
#
_symmetry.space_group_name_H-M   'P 1'
#
loop_
_entity.id
_entity.type
_entity.pdbx_description
1 polymer ?
#
loop_
_entity_poly.entity_id
_entity_poly.type
_entity_poly.pdbx_seq_one_letter_code
_entity_poly.pdbx_strand_id
1 'polypeptide(L)'
;MSKKHPPEAAVPQKSRVLSVDALRGFDMFWIIGGETFIVALVAVLGFPQSWIEHLEVQLTHVAWEGFHFYDLIFPLFVFISGVTVPYSILSKRDRGEPVSKLQLRIIKRSVIIVLIGLSFSLFKFKWDAIRLYQVLWLIGMSYLIGSSVNLHVRSLKARVIIFFSVLLAYHLALFYLPYPGKGPEITPENNLAAWLDRNLIKTNLYRVVY
;
A
#
# COMPACT_ATOMS: atom_id res chain seq x y z
N MET A 1 -55.89 -25.84 5.09
CA MET A 1 -54.94 -25.49 4.01
C MET A 1 -53.80 -24.66 4.61
N SER A 2 -52.72 -25.30 5.04
CA SER A 2 -51.53 -24.61 5.57
C SER A 2 -50.60 -24.26 4.41
N LYS A 3 -50.43 -22.97 4.11
CA LYS A 3 -49.50 -22.49 3.08
C LYS A 3 -48.07 -22.74 3.56
N LYS A 4 -47.42 -23.79 3.05
CA LYS A 4 -45.97 -23.96 3.18
C LYS A 4 -45.29 -22.78 2.48
N HIS A 5 -44.63 -21.92 3.25
CA HIS A 5 -43.66 -20.97 2.72
C HIS A 5 -42.57 -21.77 1.98
N PRO A 6 -42.16 -21.37 0.76
CA PRO A 6 -41.00 -21.96 0.13
C PRO A 6 -39.75 -21.67 0.98
N PRO A 7 -38.79 -22.62 1.07
CA PRO A 7 -37.54 -22.36 1.77
C PRO A 7 -36.84 -21.18 1.10
N GLU A 8 -36.57 -20.14 1.89
CA GLU A 8 -35.79 -18.97 1.47
C GLU A 8 -34.43 -19.47 0.98
N ALA A 9 -34.18 -19.33 -0.33
CA ALA A 9 -32.95 -19.79 -0.94
C ALA A 9 -31.77 -19.08 -0.24
N ALA A 10 -30.95 -19.85 0.47
CA ALA A 10 -29.76 -19.35 1.14
C ALA A 10 -28.91 -18.59 0.12
N VAL A 11 -28.82 -17.28 0.28
CA VAL A 11 -27.97 -16.42 -0.55
C VAL A 11 -26.56 -17.01 -0.46
N PRO A 12 -25.91 -17.41 -1.57
CA PRO A 12 -24.59 -18.01 -1.51
C PRO A 12 -23.65 -17.01 -0.85
N GLN A 13 -23.23 -17.33 0.38
CA GLN A 13 -22.36 -16.49 1.18
C GLN A 13 -21.02 -16.50 0.46
N LYS A 14 -20.66 -15.35 -0.12
CA LYS A 14 -19.45 -15.21 -0.93
C LYS A 14 -18.25 -15.67 -0.09
N SER A 15 -17.65 -16.81 -0.44
CA SER A 15 -16.58 -17.40 0.35
C SER A 15 -15.42 -16.41 0.43
N ARG A 16 -15.04 -16.01 1.64
CA ARG A 16 -13.81 -15.27 1.85
C ARG A 16 -12.65 -16.09 1.29
N VAL A 17 -11.74 -15.44 0.58
CA VAL A 17 -10.58 -16.13 0.00
C VAL A 17 -9.56 -16.33 1.12
N LEU A 18 -9.51 -17.55 1.67
CA LEU A 18 -8.69 -17.86 2.85
C LEU A 18 -7.21 -17.54 2.63
N SER A 19 -6.67 -17.82 1.44
CA SER A 19 -5.27 -17.54 1.10
C SER A 19 -4.96 -16.04 1.16
N VAL A 20 -5.90 -15.18 0.76
CA VAL A 20 -5.77 -13.73 0.82
C VAL A 20 -5.79 -13.22 2.25
N ASP A 21 -6.67 -13.78 3.09
CA ASP A 21 -6.75 -13.42 4.50
C ASP A 21 -5.49 -13.90 5.27
N ALA A 22 -4.98 -15.10 4.97
CA ALA A 22 -3.75 -15.63 5.55
C ALA A 22 -2.51 -14.79 5.18
N LEU A 23 -2.37 -14.45 3.89
CA LEU A 23 -1.24 -13.66 3.42
C LEU A 23 -1.27 -12.22 3.96
N ARG A 24 -2.45 -11.63 4.11
CA ARG A 24 -2.60 -10.35 4.83
C ARG A 24 -2.21 -10.44 6.29
N GLY A 25 -2.60 -11.51 6.98
CA GLY A 25 -2.22 -11.74 8.38
C GLY A 25 -0.71 -11.86 8.54
N PHE A 26 -0.06 -12.55 7.60
CA PHE A 26 1.40 -12.62 7.51
C PHE A 26 2.03 -11.22 7.35
N ASP A 27 1.54 -10.39 6.42
CA ASP A 27 2.05 -9.03 6.25
C ASP A 27 1.85 -8.16 7.52
N MET A 28 0.67 -8.24 8.14
CA MET A 28 0.37 -7.51 9.38
C MET A 28 1.30 -7.91 10.52
N PHE A 29 1.65 -9.20 10.61
CA PHE A 29 2.60 -9.69 11.61
C PHE A 29 3.97 -9.00 11.46
N TRP A 30 4.49 -8.89 10.24
CA TRP A 30 5.76 -8.20 10.01
C TRP A 30 5.67 -6.71 10.28
N ILE A 31 4.63 -6.02 9.79
CA ILE A 31 4.45 -4.56 9.97
C ILE A 31 4.38 -4.14 11.45
N ILE A 32 3.85 -4.99 12.33
CA ILE A 32 3.72 -4.69 13.77
C ILE A 32 5.04 -4.94 14.54
N GLY A 33 6.05 -5.55 13.92
CA GLY A 33 7.36 -5.80 14.54
C GLY A 33 7.71 -7.28 14.70
N GLY A 34 7.19 -8.15 13.83
CA GLY A 34 7.47 -9.59 13.83
C GLY A 34 8.96 -9.94 13.77
N GLU A 35 9.80 -9.05 13.23
CA GLU A 35 11.26 -9.18 13.22
C GLU A 35 11.85 -9.44 14.61
N THR A 36 11.45 -8.65 15.61
CA THR A 36 11.99 -8.70 16.96
C THR A 36 11.62 -10.01 17.64
N PHE A 37 10.40 -10.48 17.39
CA PHE A 37 9.91 -11.75 17.89
C PHE A 37 10.68 -12.93 17.30
N ILE A 38 10.88 -12.98 15.97
CA ILE A 38 11.56 -14.10 15.33
C ILE A 38 13.04 -14.15 15.71
N VAL A 39 13.73 -13.00 15.74
CA VAL A 39 15.14 -12.93 16.16
C VAL A 39 15.29 -13.42 17.60
N ALA A 40 14.43 -12.96 18.52
CA ALA A 40 14.44 -13.41 19.91
C ALA A 40 14.14 -14.92 20.04
N LEU A 41 13.16 -15.42 19.29
CA LEU A 41 12.79 -16.84 19.30
C LEU A 41 13.95 -17.73 18.84
N VAL A 42 14.59 -17.38 17.73
CA VAL A 42 15.72 -18.13 17.16
C VAL A 42 16.93 -18.11 18.09
N ALA A 43 17.19 -16.99 18.76
CA ALA A 43 18.22 -16.88 19.80
C ALA A 43 17.93 -17.81 21.00
N VAL A 44 16.69 -17.84 21.49
CA VAL A 44 16.28 -18.72 22.61
C VAL A 44 16.33 -20.20 22.23
N LEU A 45 16.03 -20.54 20.98
CA LEU A 45 16.10 -21.91 20.46
C LEU A 45 17.54 -22.41 20.23
N GLY A 46 18.56 -21.56 20.43
CA GLY A 46 19.96 -21.95 20.36
C GLY A 46 20.50 -22.14 18.93
N PHE A 47 19.95 -21.42 17.95
CA PHE A 47 20.50 -21.42 16.59
C PHE A 47 21.91 -20.82 16.56
N PRO A 48 22.76 -21.21 15.57
CA PRO A 48 24.08 -20.62 15.42
C PRO A 48 24.01 -19.11 15.22
N GLN A 49 24.96 -18.37 15.79
CA GLN A 49 25.02 -16.90 15.65
C GLN A 49 25.04 -16.46 14.19
N SER A 50 25.73 -17.19 13.31
CA SER A 50 25.74 -16.92 11.88
C SER A 50 24.33 -16.94 11.27
N TRP A 51 23.45 -17.85 11.69
CA TRP A 51 22.07 -17.90 11.20
C TRP A 51 21.26 -16.66 11.62
N ILE A 52 21.47 -16.21 12.86
CA ILE A 52 20.80 -15.02 13.40
C ILE A 52 21.25 -13.79 12.60
N GLU A 53 22.54 -13.63 12.35
CA GLU A 53 23.09 -12.52 11.55
C GLU A 53 22.52 -12.51 10.11
N HIS A 54 22.47 -13.66 9.44
CA HIS A 54 21.88 -13.74 8.09
C HIS A 54 20.39 -13.39 8.09
N LEU A 55 19.65 -13.80 9.13
CA LEU A 55 18.24 -13.46 9.30
C LEU A 55 18.06 -11.95 9.54
N GLU A 56 18.86 -11.36 10.43
CA GLU A 56 18.80 -9.92 10.74
C GLU A 56 19.06 -9.08 9.49
N VAL A 57 20.05 -9.47 8.66
CA VAL A 57 20.28 -8.80 7.37
C VAL A 57 19.01 -8.80 6.52
N GLN A 58 18.34 -9.95 6.37
CA GLN A 58 17.10 -10.05 5.59
C GLN A 58 15.92 -9.28 6.19
N LEU A 59 15.93 -9.02 7.50
CA LEU A 59 14.92 -8.26 8.23
C LEU A 59 15.23 -6.76 8.30
N THR A 60 16.28 -6.29 7.61
CA THR A 60 16.61 -4.86 7.49
C THR A 60 16.44 -4.37 6.06
N HIS A 61 16.15 -3.08 5.91
CA HIS A 61 16.03 -2.43 4.62
C HIS A 61 17.40 -2.12 4.01
N VAL A 62 17.54 -2.39 2.72
CA VAL A 62 18.70 -1.91 1.95
C VAL A 62 18.66 -0.39 1.85
N ALA A 63 19.83 0.26 1.85
CA ALA A 63 19.91 1.72 1.86
C ALA A 63 19.44 2.37 0.54
N TRP A 64 19.73 1.73 -0.59
CA TRP A 64 19.40 2.27 -1.91
C TRP A 64 19.25 1.18 -2.98
N GLU A 65 20.34 0.50 -3.32
CA GLU A 65 20.38 -0.54 -4.35
C GLU A 65 20.51 -1.92 -3.73
N GLY A 66 19.61 -2.81 -4.12
CA GLY A 66 19.54 -4.17 -3.63
C GLY A 66 18.12 -4.50 -3.21
N PHE A 67 17.96 -5.66 -2.60
CA PHE A 67 16.65 -6.18 -2.24
C PHE A 67 16.77 -7.22 -1.13
N HIS A 68 16.12 -6.96 0.02
CA HIS A 68 15.99 -7.90 1.13
C HIS A 68 14.54 -8.34 1.31
N PHE A 69 14.31 -9.44 2.04
CA PHE A 69 12.97 -9.95 2.34
C PHE A 69 12.04 -8.86 2.90
N TYR A 70 12.54 -8.05 3.84
CA TYR A 70 11.73 -7.03 4.51
C TYR A 70 11.21 -5.94 3.57
N ASP A 71 11.89 -5.70 2.43
CA ASP A 71 11.47 -4.73 1.42
C ASP A 71 10.19 -5.15 0.67
N LEU A 72 9.80 -6.44 0.70
CA LEU A 72 8.57 -6.93 0.03
C LEU A 72 7.30 -6.71 0.83
N ILE A 73 7.39 -6.58 2.15
CA ILE A 73 6.21 -6.57 3.02
C ILE A 73 5.24 -5.46 2.59
N PHE A 74 5.78 -4.27 2.30
CA PHE A 74 4.95 -3.15 1.89
C PHE A 74 4.35 -3.29 0.46
N PRO A 75 5.13 -3.59 -0.60
CA PRO A 75 4.59 -3.88 -1.93
C PRO A 75 3.55 -5.01 -1.92
N LEU A 76 3.81 -6.09 -1.17
CA LEU A 76 2.91 -7.23 -1.04
C LEU A 76 1.58 -6.83 -0.41
N PHE A 77 1.62 -6.08 0.68
CA PHE A 77 0.43 -5.57 1.36
C PHE A 77 -0.45 -4.71 0.43
N VAL A 78 0.16 -3.79 -0.33
CA VAL A 78 -0.55 -2.91 -1.26
C VAL A 78 -1.14 -3.73 -2.42
N PHE A 79 -0.38 -4.70 -2.95
CA PHE A 79 -0.83 -5.58 -4.02
C PHE A 79 -2.07 -6.39 -3.60
N ILE A 80 -2.00 -7.11 -2.47
CA ILE A 80 -3.11 -7.92 -1.99
C ILE A 80 -4.31 -7.02 -1.67
N SER A 81 -4.06 -5.84 -1.10
CA SER A 81 -5.11 -4.85 -0.87
C SER A 81 -5.82 -4.46 -2.16
N GLY A 82 -5.08 -4.22 -3.24
CA GLY A 82 -5.62 -3.96 -4.57
C GLY A 82 -6.42 -5.13 -5.15
N VAL A 83 -5.91 -6.36 -5.06
CA VAL A 83 -6.57 -7.57 -5.59
C VAL A 83 -7.94 -7.80 -4.92
N THR A 84 -8.14 -7.37 -3.68
CA THR A 84 -9.45 -7.49 -2.99
C THR A 84 -10.50 -6.46 -3.39
N VAL A 85 -10.10 -5.38 -4.07
CA VAL A 85 -11.01 -4.28 -4.46
C VAL A 85 -12.12 -4.76 -5.41
N PRO A 86 -11.84 -5.46 -6.53
CA PRO A 86 -12.86 -5.99 -7.43
C PRO A 86 -13.91 -6.85 -6.72
N TYR A 87 -13.47 -7.75 -5.82
CA TYR A 87 -14.37 -8.68 -5.14
C TYR A 87 -15.41 -7.99 -4.24
N SER A 88 -15.05 -6.84 -3.67
CA SER A 88 -15.89 -6.09 -2.73
C SER A 88 -16.76 -5.01 -3.40
N ILE A 89 -16.27 -4.43 -4.50
CA ILE A 89 -16.92 -3.31 -5.20
C ILE A 89 -17.71 -3.77 -6.43
N LEU A 90 -17.10 -4.55 -7.34
CA LEU A 90 -17.79 -5.00 -8.56
C LEU A 90 -19.01 -5.84 -8.22
N SER A 91 -18.89 -6.72 -7.21
CA SER A 91 -20.02 -7.51 -6.72
C SER A 91 -21.23 -6.70 -6.26
N LYS A 92 -21.01 -5.48 -5.75
CA LYS A 92 -22.10 -4.60 -5.30
C LYS A 92 -22.69 -3.83 -6.47
N ARG A 93 -21.83 -3.45 -7.42
CA ARG A 93 -22.25 -2.87 -8.69
C ARG A 93 -23.11 -3.83 -9.51
N ASP A 94 -22.73 -5.11 -9.59
CA ASP A 94 -23.45 -6.15 -10.34
C ASP A 94 -24.82 -6.44 -9.72
N ARG A 95 -24.96 -6.20 -8.41
CA ARG A 95 -26.25 -6.21 -7.68
C ARG A 95 -27.08 -4.94 -7.87
N GLY A 96 -26.68 -4.04 -8.78
CA GLY A 96 -27.41 -2.81 -9.10
C GLY A 96 -27.19 -1.65 -8.13
N GLU A 97 -26.21 -1.71 -7.22
CA GLU A 97 -25.95 -0.59 -6.31
C GLU A 97 -25.44 0.63 -7.12
N PRO A 98 -25.99 1.84 -6.90
CA PRO A 98 -25.67 3.01 -7.73
C PRO A 98 -24.20 3.39 -7.62
N VAL A 99 -23.60 3.75 -8.77
CA VAL A 99 -22.16 4.07 -8.88
C VAL A 99 -21.76 5.22 -7.95
N SER A 100 -22.61 6.24 -7.79
CA SER A 100 -22.37 7.37 -6.88
C SER A 100 -22.22 6.93 -5.42
N LYS A 101 -23.07 6.00 -4.96
CA LYS A 101 -23.00 5.43 -3.61
C LYS A 101 -21.74 4.61 -3.40
N LEU A 102 -21.32 3.85 -4.41
CA LEU A 102 -20.06 3.10 -4.39
C LEU A 102 -18.86 4.06 -4.34
N GLN A 103 -18.87 5.11 -5.15
CA GLN A 103 -17.81 6.12 -5.18
C GLN A 103 -17.69 6.87 -3.84
N LEU A 104 -18.80 7.27 -3.25
CA LEU A 104 -18.81 7.91 -1.92
C LEU A 104 -18.22 6.99 -0.84
N ARG A 105 -18.50 5.68 -0.91
CA ARG A 105 -17.91 4.68 0.00
C ARG A 105 -16.40 4.57 -0.18
N ILE A 106 -15.91 4.61 -1.42
CA ILE A 106 -14.47 4.62 -1.74
C ILE A 106 -13.82 5.87 -1.15
N ILE A 107 -14.38 7.05 -1.43
CA ILE A 107 -13.89 8.34 -0.93
C ILE A 107 -13.85 8.36 0.60
N LYS A 108 -14.96 8.01 1.25
CA LYS A 108 -15.05 7.99 2.72
C LYS A 108 -13.96 7.10 3.33
N ARG A 109 -13.73 5.91 2.78
CA ARG A 109 -12.68 5.01 3.27
C ARG A 109 -11.28 5.59 3.07
N SER A 110 -11.00 6.17 1.91
CA SER A 110 -9.71 6.83 1.64
C SER A 110 -9.46 7.98 2.62
N VAL A 111 -10.46 8.84 2.81
CA VAL A 111 -10.38 9.97 3.75
C VAL A 111 -10.15 9.49 5.18
N ILE A 112 -10.84 8.45 5.63
CA ILE A 112 -10.62 7.88 6.97
C ILE A 112 -9.17 7.39 7.13
N ILE A 113 -8.63 6.63 6.17
CA ILE A 113 -7.25 6.12 6.25
C ILE A 113 -6.25 7.28 6.32
N VAL A 114 -6.44 8.27 5.47
CA VAL A 114 -5.64 9.50 5.43
C VAL A 114 -5.68 10.24 6.77
N LEU A 115 -6.88 10.46 7.31
CA LEU A 115 -7.07 11.17 8.57
C LEU A 115 -6.46 10.43 9.75
N ILE A 116 -6.60 9.10 9.81
CA ILE A 116 -5.94 8.26 10.81
C ILE A 116 -4.43 8.47 10.75
N GLY A 117 -3.85 8.48 9.54
CA GLY A 117 -2.45 8.82 9.36
C GLY A 117 -2.11 10.18 9.92
N LEU A 118 -2.83 11.22 9.51
CA LEU A 118 -2.61 12.59 9.97
C LEU A 118 -2.67 12.69 11.51
N SER A 119 -3.61 11.99 12.14
CA SER A 119 -3.71 11.95 13.60
C SER A 119 -2.43 11.46 14.27
N PHE A 120 -1.76 10.42 13.76
CA PHE A 120 -0.47 9.97 14.30
C PHE A 120 0.63 11.04 14.21
N SER A 121 0.60 11.89 13.19
CA SER A 121 1.53 13.02 13.09
C SER A 121 1.18 14.16 14.03
N LEU A 122 -0.12 14.41 14.25
CA LEU A 122 -0.62 15.44 15.17
C LEU A 122 -0.34 15.11 16.64
N PHE A 123 -0.46 13.83 17.03
CA PHE A 123 -0.17 13.39 18.39
C PHE A 123 1.31 13.50 18.79
N LYS A 124 2.22 13.75 17.84
CA LYS A 124 3.63 14.01 18.14
C LYS A 124 3.88 15.45 18.61
N PHE A 125 2.87 16.34 18.61
CA PHE A 125 2.91 17.73 19.09
C PHE A 125 4.07 18.59 18.53
N LYS A 126 4.63 18.19 17.37
CA LYS A 126 5.68 18.92 16.66
C LYS A 126 5.10 19.44 15.36
N TRP A 127 4.61 20.68 15.38
CA TRP A 127 3.97 21.32 14.22
C TRP A 127 4.90 21.37 13.00
N ASP A 128 6.20 21.59 13.22
CA ASP A 128 7.24 21.61 12.18
C ASP A 128 7.58 20.22 11.61
N ALA A 129 7.09 19.15 12.24
CA ALA A 129 7.30 17.78 11.81
C ALA A 129 6.02 17.11 11.29
N ILE A 130 4.94 17.87 11.07
CA ILE A 130 3.70 17.32 10.51
C ILE A 130 3.96 16.91 9.06
N ARG A 131 3.94 15.60 8.82
CA ARG A 131 4.14 15.04 7.48
C ARG A 131 2.80 14.67 6.88
N LEU A 132 2.42 15.36 5.80
CA LEU A 132 1.20 15.05 5.05
C LEU A 132 1.33 13.71 4.31
N TYR A 133 2.51 13.46 3.75
CA TYR A 133 2.80 12.28 2.93
C TYR A 133 3.37 11.17 3.81
N GLN A 134 2.49 10.25 4.18
CA GLN A 134 2.78 9.12 5.04
C GLN A 134 2.38 7.83 4.33
N VAL A 135 2.83 6.68 4.84
CA VAL A 135 2.42 5.37 4.29
C VAL A 135 0.89 5.24 4.21
N LEU A 136 0.18 5.73 5.22
CA LEU A 136 -1.29 5.76 5.24
C LEU A 136 -1.89 6.68 4.17
N TRP A 137 -1.26 7.82 3.88
CA TRP A 137 -1.66 8.69 2.77
C TRP A 137 -1.52 7.97 1.44
N LEU A 138 -0.37 7.30 1.22
CA LEU A 138 -0.13 6.50 0.02
C LEU A 138 -1.20 5.42 -0.16
N ILE A 139 -1.46 4.61 0.87
CA ILE A 139 -2.47 3.54 0.83
C ILE A 139 -3.87 4.11 0.55
N GLY A 140 -4.23 5.23 1.19
CA GLY A 140 -5.50 5.91 0.96
C GLY A 140 -5.66 6.36 -0.49
N MET A 141 -4.69 7.11 -1.01
CA MET A 141 -4.72 7.65 -2.37
C MET A 141 -4.66 6.56 -3.44
N SER A 142 -3.81 5.54 -3.26
CA SER A 142 -3.76 4.38 -4.15
C SER A 142 -5.08 3.61 -4.16
N TYR A 143 -5.72 3.43 -2.99
CA TYR A 143 -7.05 2.82 -2.91
C TYR A 143 -8.11 3.66 -3.62
N LEU A 144 -8.12 4.98 -3.42
CA LEU A 144 -9.07 5.89 -4.06
C LEU A 144 -8.95 5.84 -5.58
N ILE A 145 -7.73 6.03 -6.11
CA ILE A 145 -7.48 6.06 -7.55
C ILE A 145 -7.76 4.68 -8.16
N GLY A 146 -7.14 3.62 -7.62
CA GLY A 146 -7.28 2.26 -8.15
C GLY A 146 -8.72 1.75 -8.11
N SER A 147 -9.45 1.99 -7.02
CA SER A 147 -10.86 1.59 -6.91
C SER A 147 -11.76 2.42 -7.82
N SER A 148 -11.48 3.72 -7.99
CA SER A 148 -12.25 4.58 -8.90
C SER A 148 -12.05 4.15 -10.36
N VAL A 149 -10.82 3.84 -10.77
CA VAL A 149 -10.54 3.28 -12.11
C VAL A 149 -11.27 1.96 -12.29
N ASN A 150 -11.24 1.07 -11.30
CA ASN A 150 -11.95 -0.21 -11.37
C ASN A 150 -13.48 -0.03 -11.48
N LEU A 151 -14.04 0.95 -10.77
CA LEU A 151 -15.48 1.24 -10.78
C LEU A 151 -15.93 1.85 -12.12
N HIS A 152 -15.20 2.82 -12.66
CA HIS A 152 -15.63 3.58 -13.85
C HIS A 152 -15.18 2.92 -15.18
N VAL A 153 -13.96 2.38 -15.23
CA VAL A 153 -13.42 1.78 -16.44
C VAL A 153 -13.81 0.31 -16.49
N ARG A 154 -14.69 -0.08 -17.44
CA ARG A 154 -15.15 -1.47 -17.59
C ARG A 154 -14.19 -2.35 -18.39
N SER A 155 -13.54 -1.79 -19.40
CA SER A 155 -12.66 -2.54 -20.30
C SER A 155 -11.35 -2.92 -19.60
N LEU A 156 -11.03 -4.22 -19.57
CA LEU A 156 -9.75 -4.70 -19.05
C LEU A 156 -8.58 -4.11 -19.85
N LYS A 157 -8.71 -4.03 -21.18
CA LYS A 157 -7.70 -3.42 -22.06
C LYS A 157 -7.41 -1.98 -21.64
N ALA A 158 -8.46 -1.19 -21.39
CA ALA A 158 -8.29 0.20 -20.94
C ALA A 158 -7.61 0.29 -19.56
N ARG A 159 -7.92 -0.61 -18.63
CA ARG A 159 -7.25 -0.66 -17.31
C ARG A 159 -5.76 -1.00 -17.44
N VAL A 160 -5.42 -1.97 -18.29
CA VAL A 160 -4.03 -2.36 -18.57
C VAL A 160 -3.27 -1.21 -19.23
N ILE A 161 -3.90 -0.52 -20.19
CA ILE A 161 -3.32 0.67 -20.81
C ILE A 161 -3.07 1.75 -19.76
N ILE A 162 -4.05 2.08 -18.91
CA ILE A 162 -3.87 3.07 -17.83
C ILE A 162 -2.70 2.69 -16.92
N PHE A 163 -2.61 1.42 -16.52
CA PHE A 163 -1.52 0.92 -15.68
C PHE A 163 -0.14 1.14 -16.32
N PHE A 164 0.05 0.67 -17.56
CA PHE A 164 1.33 0.84 -18.27
C PHE A 164 1.61 2.30 -18.61
N SER A 165 0.60 3.09 -18.94
CA SER A 165 0.74 4.52 -19.20
C SER A 165 1.21 5.27 -17.96
N VAL A 166 0.69 4.95 -16.77
CA VAL A 166 1.14 5.56 -15.51
C VAL A 166 2.58 5.16 -15.19
N LEU A 167 2.94 3.88 -15.36
CA LEU A 167 4.31 3.42 -15.16
C LEU A 167 5.29 4.09 -16.12
N LEU A 168 4.94 4.14 -17.41
CA LEU A 168 5.77 4.78 -18.43
C LEU A 168 5.88 6.28 -18.17
N ALA A 169 4.79 6.96 -17.84
CA ALA A 169 4.82 8.38 -17.50
C ALA A 169 5.70 8.66 -16.29
N TYR A 170 5.65 7.81 -15.26
CA TYR A 170 6.51 7.91 -14.08
C TYR A 170 7.99 7.68 -14.42
N HIS A 171 8.30 6.66 -15.20
CA HIS A 171 9.66 6.39 -15.68
C HIS A 171 10.20 7.58 -16.50
N LEU A 172 9.40 8.07 -17.46
CA LEU A 172 9.79 9.21 -18.28
C LEU A 172 9.98 10.47 -17.44
N ALA A 173 9.12 10.69 -16.45
CA ALA A 173 9.26 11.80 -15.52
C ALA A 173 10.59 11.73 -14.75
N LEU A 174 10.94 10.58 -14.17
CA LEU A 174 12.18 10.41 -13.42
C LEU A 174 13.44 10.67 -14.27
N PHE A 175 13.49 10.11 -15.48
CA PHE A 175 14.69 10.16 -16.31
C PHE A 175 14.79 11.43 -17.16
N TYR A 176 13.69 11.94 -17.70
CA TYR A 176 13.73 12.99 -18.73
C TYR A 176 13.27 14.36 -18.25
N LEU A 177 12.46 14.49 -17.20
CA LEU A 177 12.11 15.83 -16.73
C LEU A 177 13.36 16.52 -16.15
N PRO A 178 13.70 17.72 -16.63
CA PRO A 178 14.75 18.52 -16.04
C PRO A 178 14.24 19.19 -14.77
N TYR A 179 15.05 19.18 -13.72
CA TYR A 179 14.82 19.97 -12.51
C TYR A 179 16.13 20.65 -12.09
N PRO A 180 16.07 21.80 -11.40
CA PRO A 180 17.25 22.52 -10.92
C PRO A 180 18.16 21.61 -10.06
N GLY A 181 19.45 21.56 -10.40
CA GLY A 181 20.43 20.74 -9.67
C GLY A 181 20.40 19.25 -10.00
N LYS A 182 19.78 18.84 -11.12
CA LYS A 182 19.82 17.45 -11.60
C LYS A 182 21.25 17.04 -11.94
N GLY A 183 21.82 16.17 -11.13
CA GLY A 183 23.10 15.49 -11.41
C GLY A 183 22.97 14.38 -12.47
N PRO A 184 24.11 13.82 -12.92
CA PRO A 184 24.16 12.85 -14.02
C PRO A 184 23.57 11.48 -13.67
N GLU A 185 23.57 11.11 -12.38
CA GLU A 185 23.14 9.79 -11.89
C GLU A 185 21.94 9.92 -10.95
N ILE A 186 21.04 8.92 -10.97
CA ILE A 186 19.89 8.88 -10.06
C ILE A 186 20.38 8.34 -8.71
N THR A 187 20.42 9.21 -7.71
CA THR A 187 20.77 8.85 -6.33
C THR A 187 19.58 9.13 -5.39
N PRO A 188 19.59 8.67 -4.12
CA PRO A 188 18.53 8.98 -3.17
C PRO A 188 18.23 10.48 -3.04
N GLU A 189 19.27 11.30 -3.21
CA GLU A 189 19.19 12.76 -3.10
C GLU A 189 18.92 13.43 -4.45
N ASN A 190 19.47 12.86 -5.53
CA ASN A 190 19.35 13.37 -6.88
C ASN A 190 18.31 12.58 -7.69
N ASN A 191 17.05 12.77 -7.36
CA ASN A 191 15.93 12.30 -8.18
C ASN A 191 14.78 13.31 -8.14
N LEU A 192 13.89 13.23 -9.14
CA LEU A 192 12.77 14.16 -9.27
C LEU A 192 11.85 14.13 -8.04
N ALA A 193 11.62 12.96 -7.44
CA ALA A 193 10.75 12.85 -6.26
C ALA A 193 11.36 13.55 -5.04
N ALA A 194 12.67 13.36 -4.79
CA ALA A 194 13.40 14.04 -3.73
C ALA A 194 13.46 15.56 -3.95
N TRP A 195 13.59 16.01 -5.21
CA TRP A 195 13.51 17.42 -5.54
C TRP A 195 12.11 18.00 -5.25
N LEU A 196 11.05 17.31 -5.66
CA LEU A 196 9.66 17.73 -5.39
C LEU A 196 9.39 17.78 -3.88
N ASP A 197 9.86 16.80 -3.12
CA ASP A 197 9.69 16.73 -1.67
C ASP A 197 10.33 17.94 -0.97
N ARG A 198 11.58 18.27 -1.33
CA ARG A 198 12.29 19.43 -0.76
C ARG A 198 11.66 20.77 -1.14
N ASN A 199 11.20 20.93 -2.37
CA ASN A 199 10.76 22.24 -2.88
C ASN A 199 9.27 22.53 -2.64
N LEU A 200 8.40 21.52 -2.79
CA LEU A 200 6.95 21.71 -2.64
C LEU A 200 6.48 21.45 -1.21
N ILE A 201 7.10 20.49 -0.52
CA ILE A 201 6.60 19.99 0.76
C ILE A 201 7.45 20.53 1.92
N LYS A 202 8.69 20.94 1.66
CA LYS A 202 9.69 21.39 2.66
C LYS A 202 9.93 20.35 3.76
N THR A 203 9.69 19.09 3.45
CA THR A 203 9.97 17.96 4.34
C THR A 203 11.44 17.58 4.23
N ASN A 204 12.08 17.34 5.37
CA ASN A 204 13.39 16.70 5.39
C ASN A 204 13.21 15.26 4.88
N LEU A 205 14.07 14.84 3.95
CA LEU A 205 14.16 13.44 3.50
C LEU A 205 14.21 12.50 4.72
N TYR A 206 13.57 11.33 4.60
CA TYR A 206 13.35 10.40 5.72
C TYR A 206 14.66 9.93 6.40
N ARG A 207 15.79 9.97 5.68
CA ARG A 207 17.13 9.71 6.21
C ARG A 207 18.07 10.81 5.72
N VAL A 208 18.90 11.31 6.64
CA VAL A 208 20.22 11.81 6.28
C VAL A 208 20.97 10.57 5.82
N VAL A 209 21.21 10.45 4.52
CA VAL A 209 22.06 9.37 3.99
C VAL A 209 23.48 9.74 4.44
N TYR A 210 24.01 9.00 5.41
CA TYR A 210 25.44 9.05 5.74
C TYR A 210 26.23 8.27 4.70
#